data_AF-A0A2K8VDM6-F1
#
_entry.id   AF-A0A2K8VDM6-F1
#
_cell.length_a   1.000
_cell.length_b   1.000
_cell.length_c   1.000
_cell.angle_alpha   90.00
_cell.angle_beta   90.00
_cell.angle_gamma   90.00
#
_symmetry.space_group_name_H-M   'P 1'
#
loop_
_entity.id
_entity.type
_entity.pdbx_description
1 polymer ?
#
loop_
_entity_poly.entity_id
_entity_poly.type
_entity_poly.pdbx_seq_one_letter_code
_entity_poly.pdbx_strand_id
1 'polypeptide(L)'
;MTLNERLEFCKICKNRYVDFKTGLVCSLTNDKPQFENSCGEFVKDVKEAERKLKMKLDAAGNARSQNGSLNPKKNKNYGIFLTIAGIFLLVSISLLFGLIVTFGGISFYIRGKQQEKVLAEDKKLNEKINKNVT
;
A
#
# COMPACT_ATOMS: atom_id res chain seq x y z
N MET A 1 -32.64 11.98 17.69
CA MET A 1 -31.46 12.36 16.88
C MET A 1 -30.79 13.62 17.41
N THR A 2 -29.45 13.68 17.34
CA THR A 2 -28.67 14.89 17.59
C THR A 2 -28.81 15.90 16.45
N LEU A 3 -28.46 17.17 16.70
CA LEU A 3 -28.48 18.21 15.66
C LEU A 3 -27.62 17.82 14.44
N ASN A 4 -26.45 17.22 14.64
CA ASN A 4 -25.56 16.81 13.55
C ASN A 4 -26.18 15.74 12.66
N GLU A 5 -26.85 14.76 13.25
CA GLU A 5 -27.57 13.72 12.50
C GLU A 5 -28.71 14.33 11.67
N ARG A 6 -29.48 15.27 12.24
CA ARG A 6 -30.54 15.98 11.50
C ARG A 6 -29.94 16.78 10.33
N LEU A 7 -28.80 17.42 10.55
CA LEU A 7 -28.09 18.17 9.51
C LEU A 7 -27.57 17.28 8.38
N GLU A 8 -27.29 15.99 8.59
CA GLU A 8 -26.94 15.05 7.50
C GLU A 8 -28.10 14.89 6.49
N PHE A 9 -29.35 14.92 6.93
CA PHE A 9 -30.51 14.95 6.03
C PHE A 9 -30.57 16.29 5.28
N CYS A 10 -30.50 17.41 6.01
CA CYS A 10 -30.57 18.76 5.42
C CYS A 10 -29.46 18.99 4.38
N LYS A 11 -28.28 18.42 4.61
CA LYS A 11 -27.10 18.50 3.75
C LYS A 11 -27.33 18.01 2.32
N ILE A 12 -28.34 17.16 2.08
CA ILE A 12 -28.69 16.63 0.75
C ILE A 12 -30.15 16.93 0.39
N CYS A 13 -30.79 17.86 1.09
CA CYS A 13 -32.15 18.30 0.80
C CYS A 13 -32.14 19.45 -0.23
N LYS A 14 -33.17 19.54 -1.07
CA LYS A 14 -33.39 20.69 -1.98
C LYS A 14 -33.72 21.96 -1.23
N ASN A 15 -34.37 21.85 -0.08
CA ASN A 15 -34.75 22.99 0.78
C ASN A 15 -33.60 23.46 1.69
N ARG A 16 -32.35 23.23 1.29
CA ARG A 16 -31.16 23.64 2.06
C ARG A 16 -30.84 25.10 1.73
N TYR A 17 -30.53 25.89 2.75
CA TYR A 17 -30.05 27.26 2.59
C TYR A 17 -28.87 27.51 3.51
N VAL A 18 -27.84 28.19 3.01
CA VAL A 18 -26.66 28.55 3.79
C VAL A 18 -26.81 30.00 4.24
N ASP A 19 -27.09 30.18 5.52
CA ASP A 19 -27.05 31.48 6.16
C ASP A 19 -25.67 31.72 6.77
N PHE A 20 -25.02 32.83 6.43
CA PHE A 20 -23.65 33.10 6.87
C PHE A 20 -23.51 33.41 8.37
N LYS A 21 -24.61 33.69 9.07
CA LYS A 21 -24.61 33.94 10.53
C LYS A 21 -24.86 32.67 11.33
N THR A 22 -25.77 31.82 10.85
CA THR A 22 -26.34 30.69 11.63
C THR A 22 -26.02 29.32 11.04
N GLY A 23 -25.47 29.27 9.82
CA GLY A 23 -25.04 28.06 9.13
C GLY A 23 -26.12 27.48 8.20
N LEU A 24 -26.18 26.14 8.12
CA LEU A 24 -27.16 25.44 7.30
C LEU A 24 -28.55 25.49 7.96
N VAL A 25 -29.50 26.10 7.28
CA VAL A 25 -30.92 26.20 7.69
C VAL A 25 -31.84 25.68 6.59
N CYS A 26 -33.12 25.49 6.93
CA CYS A 26 -34.16 25.13 5.96
C CYS A 26 -34.70 26.38 5.26
N SER A 27 -34.80 26.37 3.92
CA SER A 27 -35.36 27.50 3.15
C SER A 27 -36.86 27.70 3.37
N LEU A 28 -37.57 26.71 3.92
CA LEU A 28 -39.00 26.81 4.22
C LEU A 28 -39.28 27.49 5.57
N THR A 29 -38.43 27.23 6.57
CA THR A 29 -38.63 27.72 7.94
C THR A 29 -37.64 28.82 8.32
N ASN A 30 -36.58 29.03 7.54
CA ASN A 30 -35.42 29.88 7.86
C ASN A 30 -34.75 29.52 9.20
N ASP A 31 -34.87 28.26 9.61
CA ASP A 31 -34.42 27.81 10.93
C ASP A 31 -33.68 26.47 10.88
N LYS A 32 -33.01 26.14 11.99
CA LYS A 32 -32.34 24.84 12.17
C LYS A 32 -33.35 23.68 12.27
N PRO A 33 -32.98 22.45 11.89
CA PRO A 33 -33.91 21.32 11.87
C PRO A 33 -34.39 20.91 13.28
N GLN A 34 -35.71 20.96 13.49
CA GLN A 34 -36.35 20.62 14.77
C GLN A 34 -36.98 19.22 14.82
N PHE A 35 -36.96 18.45 13.72
CA PHE A 35 -37.58 17.13 13.66
C PHE A 35 -36.85 16.05 14.48
N GLU A 36 -37.58 15.10 15.07
CA GLU A 36 -36.98 14.06 15.94
C GLU A 36 -36.39 12.87 15.18
N ASN A 37 -37.16 12.33 14.22
CA ASN A 37 -36.83 11.10 13.47
C ASN A 37 -36.71 11.35 11.95
N SER A 38 -37.62 12.14 11.38
CA SER A 38 -37.65 12.43 9.93
C SER A 38 -38.29 13.79 9.65
N CYS A 39 -37.94 14.41 8.53
CA CYS A 39 -38.57 15.64 8.05
C CYS A 39 -39.61 15.31 6.97
N GLY A 40 -40.88 15.69 7.19
CA GLY A 40 -41.95 15.48 6.20
C GLY A 40 -41.73 16.27 4.90
N GLU A 41 -41.07 17.42 4.99
CA GLU A 41 -40.72 18.29 3.87
C GLU A 41 -39.38 17.93 3.21
N PHE A 42 -38.82 16.75 3.53
CA PHE A 42 -37.54 16.33 2.96
C PHE A 42 -37.69 15.99 1.49
N VAL A 43 -37.06 16.79 0.64
CA VAL A 43 -36.95 16.51 -0.79
C VAL A 43 -35.49 16.29 -1.13
N LYS A 44 -35.12 15.06 -1.48
CA LYS A 44 -33.74 14.71 -1.81
C LYS A 44 -33.25 15.48 -3.04
N ASP A 45 -32.12 16.17 -2.91
CA ASP A 45 -31.33 16.67 -4.01
C ASP A 45 -30.35 15.57 -4.46
N VAL A 46 -30.71 14.87 -5.54
CA VAL A 46 -29.93 13.75 -6.08
C VAL A 46 -28.52 14.21 -6.49
N LYS A 47 -28.40 15.36 -7.15
CA LYS A 47 -27.11 15.89 -7.61
C LYS A 47 -26.20 16.21 -6.44
N GLU A 48 -26.73 16.84 -5.39
CA GLU A 48 -25.95 17.14 -4.18
C GLU A 48 -25.56 15.88 -3.41
N ALA A 49 -26.45 14.90 -3.32
CA ALA A 49 -26.16 13.61 -2.69
C ALA A 49 -25.03 12.87 -3.42
N GLU A 50 -25.08 12.83 -4.76
CA GLU A 50 -24.02 12.25 -5.59
C GLU A 50 -22.70 13.03 -5.45
N ARG A 51 -22.75 14.36 -5.46
CA ARG A 51 -21.57 15.22 -5.27
C ARG A 51 -20.89 14.93 -3.93
N LYS A 52 -21.65 14.83 -2.83
CA LYS A 52 -21.11 14.51 -1.51
C LYS A 52 -20.57 13.09 -1.43
N LEU A 53 -21.26 12.13 -2.03
CA LEU A 53 -20.78 10.76 -2.10
C LEU A 53 -19.43 10.71 -2.81
N LYS A 54 -19.32 11.36 -3.98
CA LYS A 54 -18.07 11.47 -4.73
C LYS A 54 -16.96 12.10 -3.90
N MET A 55 -17.23 13.24 -3.24
CA MET A 55 -16.26 13.89 -2.35
C MET A 55 -15.80 13.00 -1.19
N LYS A 56 -16.70 12.23 -0.57
CA LYS A 56 -16.34 11.29 0.50
C LYS A 56 -15.47 10.15 -0.02
N LEU A 57 -15.78 9.62 -1.21
CA LEU A 57 -14.99 8.58 -1.87
C LEU A 57 -13.59 9.10 -2.26
N ASP A 58 -13.52 10.32 -2.80
CA ASP A 58 -12.25 10.98 -3.16
C ASP A 58 -11.39 11.26 -1.93
N ALA A 59 -12.00 11.73 -0.83
CA ALA A 59 -11.31 12.02 0.43
C ALA A 59 -10.81 10.75 1.17
N ALA A 60 -11.47 9.61 0.97
CA ALA A 60 -10.99 8.31 1.46
C ALA A 60 -9.79 7.78 0.66
N GLY A 61 -9.47 8.42 -0.46
CA GLY A 61 -8.32 8.12 -1.29
C GLY A 61 -6.99 8.66 -0.76
N ASN A 62 -5.90 8.33 -1.46
CA ASN A 62 -4.59 8.95 -1.30
C ASN A 62 -4.17 9.65 -2.61
N ALA A 63 -3.01 10.31 -2.64
CA ALA A 63 -2.52 11.01 -3.83
C ALA A 63 -2.47 10.12 -5.10
N ARG A 64 -2.31 8.79 -4.96
CA ARG A 64 -2.34 7.83 -6.08
C ARG A 64 -3.75 7.50 -6.55
N SER A 65 -4.79 7.75 -5.74
CA SER A 65 -6.18 7.52 -6.08
C SER A 65 -6.99 8.80 -6.32
N GLN A 66 -6.40 10.00 -6.18
CA GLN A 66 -7.07 11.27 -6.51
C GLN A 66 -7.50 11.35 -7.99
N ASN A 67 -6.88 10.55 -8.87
CA ASN A 67 -7.31 10.32 -10.26
C ASN A 67 -7.66 8.83 -10.53
N GLY A 68 -7.86 8.06 -9.47
CA GLY A 68 -8.09 6.62 -9.52
C GLY A 68 -9.57 6.25 -9.64
N SER A 69 -9.84 4.98 -9.90
CA SER A 69 -11.22 4.48 -9.93
C SER A 69 -11.89 4.64 -8.56
N LEU A 70 -13.07 5.25 -8.50
CA LEU A 70 -13.93 5.26 -7.30
C LEU A 70 -14.58 3.89 -7.01
N ASN A 71 -14.06 2.82 -7.62
CA ASN A 71 -14.54 1.46 -7.45
C ASN A 71 -13.71 0.73 -6.38
N PRO A 72 -14.27 0.49 -5.17
CA PRO A 72 -13.52 -0.11 -4.07
C PRO A 72 -12.99 -1.51 -4.40
N LYS A 73 -13.74 -2.30 -5.19
CA LYS A 73 -13.32 -3.66 -5.58
C LYS A 73 -12.07 -3.63 -6.45
N LYS A 74 -12.01 -2.72 -7.44
CA LYS A 74 -10.84 -2.56 -8.31
C LYS A 74 -9.60 -2.15 -7.51
N ASN A 75 -9.74 -1.15 -6.63
CA ASN A 75 -8.62 -0.66 -5.83
C ASN A 75 -8.11 -1.73 -4.85
N LYS A 76 -9.01 -2.48 -4.21
CA LYS A 76 -8.64 -3.60 -3.33
C LYS A 76 -7.89 -4.70 -4.09
N ASN A 77 -8.41 -5.13 -5.23
CA ASN A 77 -7.78 -6.20 -6.02
C ASN A 77 -6.40 -5.79 -6.52
N TYR A 78 -6.26 -4.56 -7.00
CA TYR A 78 -4.97 -4.03 -7.44
C TYR A 78 -3.95 -3.94 -6.30
N GLY A 79 -4.39 -3.46 -5.12
CA GLY A 79 -3.56 -3.45 -3.92
C GLY A 79 -3.07 -4.84 -3.53
N ILE A 80 -3.97 -5.83 -3.46
CA ILE A 80 -3.61 -7.23 -3.15
C ILE A 80 -2.59 -7.77 -4.16
N PHE A 81 -2.82 -7.55 -5.45
CA PHE A 81 -1.91 -7.99 -6.50
C PHE A 81 -0.50 -7.41 -6.31
N LEU A 82 -0.39 -6.10 -6.11
CA LEU A 82 0.90 -5.44 -5.91
C LEU A 82 1.61 -5.93 -4.64
N THR A 83 0.87 -6.13 -3.55
CA THR A 83 1.44 -6.66 -2.31
C THR A 83 2.00 -8.07 -2.50
N ILE A 84 1.26 -8.97 -3.15
CA ILE A 84 1.72 -10.34 -3.42
C ILE A 84 2.92 -10.35 -4.35
N ALA A 85 2.88 -9.57 -5.44
CA ALA A 85 3.99 -9.46 -6.39
C ALA A 85 5.26 -8.94 -5.71
N GLY A 86 5.13 -7.93 -4.83
CA GLY A 86 6.25 -7.40 -4.06
C GLY A 86 6.89 -8.43 -3.13
N ILE A 87 6.07 -9.17 -2.38
CA ILE A 87 6.57 -10.25 -1.50
C ILE A 87 7.29 -11.33 -2.32
N PHE A 88 6.69 -11.75 -3.43
CA PHE A 88 7.29 -12.76 -4.30
C PHE A 88 8.66 -12.33 -4.85
N LEU A 89 8.77 -11.08 -5.29
CA LEU A 89 10.04 -10.52 -5.78
C LEU A 89 11.10 -10.49 -4.67
N LEU A 90 10.74 -10.04 -3.46
CA LEU A 90 11.68 -9.99 -2.34
C LEU A 90 12.23 -11.37 -1.98
N VAL A 91 11.35 -12.38 -1.90
CA VAL A 91 11.75 -13.76 -1.61
C VAL A 91 12.61 -14.32 -2.75
N SER A 92 12.21 -14.11 -4.01
CA SER A 92 12.93 -14.63 -5.18
C SER A 92 14.34 -14.05 -5.30
N ILE A 93 14.49 -12.74 -5.06
CA ILE A 93 15.79 -12.06 -5.08
C ILE A 93 16.68 -12.58 -3.95
N SER A 94 16.13 -12.72 -2.74
CA SER A 94 16.87 -13.26 -1.58
C SER A 94 17.36 -14.69 -1.84
N LEU A 95 16.51 -15.55 -2.41
CA LEU A 95 16.86 -16.93 -2.75
C LEU A 95 17.98 -16.98 -3.80
N LEU A 96 17.85 -16.21 -4.87
CA LEU A 96 18.84 -16.16 -5.95
C LEU A 96 20.19 -15.65 -5.45
N PHE A 97 20.19 -14.60 -4.62
CA PHE A 97 21.41 -14.08 -4.02
C PHE A 97 22.06 -15.10 -3.08
N GLY A 98 21.27 -15.78 -2.25
CA GLY A 98 21.75 -16.86 -1.38
C GLY A 98 22.41 -18.00 -2.15
N LEU A 99 21.85 -18.40 -3.30
CA LEU A 99 22.46 -19.41 -4.17
C LEU A 99 23.81 -18.94 -4.70
N ILE A 100 23.92 -17.70 -5.19
CA ILE A 100 25.19 -17.18 -5.71
C ILE A 100 26.28 -17.19 -4.64
N VAL A 101 25.98 -16.71 -3.43
CA VAL A 101 26.94 -16.65 -2.33
C VAL A 101 27.37 -18.06 -1.89
N THR A 102 26.44 -18.99 -1.76
CA THR A 102 26.74 -20.37 -1.33
C THR A 102 27.57 -21.12 -2.37
N PHE A 103 27.20 -21.06 -3.66
CA PHE A 103 28.01 -21.66 -4.73
C PHE A 103 29.39 -21.03 -4.83
N GLY A 104 29.49 -19.71 -4.69
CA GLY A 104 30.76 -19.00 -4.62
C GLY A 104 31.63 -19.52 -3.48
N GLY A 105 31.09 -19.60 -2.26
CA GLY A 105 31.79 -20.12 -1.08
C GLY A 105 32.29 -21.55 -1.25
N ILE A 106 31.45 -22.45 -1.78
CA ILE A 106 31.83 -23.84 -2.09
C ILE A 106 32.98 -23.88 -3.09
N SER A 107 32.91 -23.09 -4.16
CA SER A 107 33.96 -23.01 -5.18
C SER A 107 35.29 -22.55 -4.59
N PHE A 108 35.30 -21.50 -3.77
CA PHE A 108 36.49 -21.03 -3.07
C PHE A 108 37.06 -22.09 -2.12
N TYR A 109 36.22 -22.82 -1.38
CA TYR A 109 36.66 -23.89 -0.50
C TYR A 109 37.36 -25.02 -1.28
N ILE A 110 36.74 -25.48 -2.37
CA ILE A 110 37.32 -26.52 -3.23
C ILE A 110 38.67 -26.06 -3.78
N ARG A 111 38.74 -24.81 -4.28
CA ARG A 111 39.99 -24.23 -4.78
C ARG A 111 41.07 -24.19 -3.70
N GLY A 112 40.73 -23.77 -2.48
CA GLY A 112 41.65 -23.78 -1.34
C GLY A 112 42.18 -25.18 -1.03
N LYS A 113 41.30 -26.20 -1.03
CA LYS A 113 41.71 -27.59 -0.86
C LYS A 113 42.64 -28.10 -1.96
N GLN A 114 42.43 -27.68 -3.20
CA GLN A 114 43.33 -28.03 -4.31
C GLN A 114 44.70 -27.34 -4.14
N GLN A 115 44.72 -26.08 -3.70
CA GLN A 115 45.96 -25.35 -3.43
C GLN A 115 46.78 -26.01 -2.31
N GLU A 116 46.14 -26.47 -1.22
CA GLU A 116 46.81 -27.23 -0.14
C GLU A 116 47.55 -28.46 -0.69
N LYS A 117 46.92 -29.22 -1.60
CA LYS A 117 47.51 -30.40 -2.21
C LYS A 117 48.72 -30.06 -3.07
N VAL A 118 48.59 -29.06 -3.95
CA VAL A 118 49.69 -28.62 -4.84
C VAL A 118 50.89 -28.15 -4.04
N LEU A 119 50.67 -27.35 -2.98
CA LEU A 119 51.77 -26.88 -2.11
C LEU A 119 52.47 -28.04 -1.39
N ALA A 120 51.71 -29.05 -0.94
CA ALA A 120 52.28 -30.23 -0.29
C ALA A 120 53.11 -31.09 -1.26
N GLU A 121 52.68 -31.22 -2.52
CA GLU A 121 53.42 -31.92 -3.57
C GLU A 121 54.71 -31.19 -3.94
N ASP A 122 54.66 -29.87 -4.12
CA ASP A 122 55.82 -29.02 -4.41
C ASP A 122 56.87 -29.10 -3.29
N LYS A 123 56.42 -29.01 -2.02
CA LYS A 123 57.32 -29.17 -0.87
C LYS A 123 58.06 -30.52 -0.88
N LYS A 124 57.34 -31.61 -1.12
CA LYS A 124 57.94 -32.97 -1.21
C LYS A 124 58.91 -33.10 -2.38
N LEU A 125 58.64 -32.45 -3.52
CA LEU A 125 59.53 -32.44 -4.67
C LEU A 125 60.85 -31.72 -4.34
N ASN A 126 60.77 -30.53 -3.72
CA ASN A 126 61.93 -29.75 -3.32
C ASN A 126 62.79 -30.47 -2.28
N GLU A 127 62.18 -31.16 -1.31
CA GLU A 127 62.90 -32.02 -0.36
C GLU A 127 63.69 -33.14 -1.07
N LYS A 128 63.11 -33.77 -2.10
CA LYS A 128 63.80 -34.80 -2.90
C LYS A 128 64.96 -34.23 -3.71
N ILE A 129 64.77 -33.07 -4.35
CA ILE A 129 65.81 -32.41 -5.13
C ILE A 129 67.01 -32.09 -4.23
N ASN A 130 66.77 -31.48 -3.07
CA ASN A 130 67.84 -31.10 -2.14
C ASN A 130 68.63 -32.33 -1.64
N LYS A 131 67.96 -33.45 -1.37
CA LYS A 131 68.61 -34.69 -0.95
C LYS A 131 69.53 -35.30 -2.02
N ASN A 132 69.22 -35.11 -3.30
CA ASN A 132 70.01 -35.66 -4.40
C ASN A 132 71.18 -34.75 -4.83
N VAL A 133 71.22 -33.51 -4.35
CA VAL A 133 72.28 -32.52 -4.66
C VAL A 133 73.36 -32.49 -3.57
N THR A 134 73.14 -33.17 -2.44
CA THR A 134 74.14 -33.33 -1.35
C THR A 134 74.80 -34.69 -1.43
#